data_AF-A0A6N9R9G8-F1
#
_entry.id   AF-A0A6N9R9G8-F1
#
_cell.length_a   1.000
_cell.length_b   1.000
_cell.length_c   1.000
_cell.angle_alpha   90.00
_cell.angle_beta   90.00
_cell.angle_gamma   90.00
#
_symmetry.space_group_name_H-M   'P 1'
#
loop_
_entity.id
_entity.type
_entity.pdbx_description
1 polymer ?
#
loop_
_entity_poly.entity_id
_entity_poly.type
_entity_poly.pdbx_seq_one_letter_code
_entity_poly.pdbx_strand_id
1 'polypeptide(L)'
;MEPRPPAFRRPLAGAVLAGLLAVALALAAPAVGAADDPVTLNFVNADIEAVVKAVAEITGRNFVVDPKVKGTINIISARPVARNLVYPTLLSALRLQGFTAIESDGVVKIVPEAEAKQQGGAVGRGAVSATGDQLVTQVITLKYESAAQLVNVLRPLITPNNTIAAYPNSNALVITDYADNVRRIDRIIAALDQAPTGEPILVPVRHASALDLVQMLNRLLEPSGTGAGGVPGDTQQRVILVADPRSNSIIVRADNPGRVTRVRQLIEQLDTPGRLGGNIFIIYLKNAEASRVAQTLRALLSGGSDATLQNVNSAALAPATGGLATGLGGA
;
A
#
# COMPACT_ATOMS: atom_id res chain seq x y z
N MET A 1 26.92 23.16 -97.66
CA MET A 1 27.86 24.24 -97.34
C MET A 1 28.69 23.79 -96.16
N GLU A 2 30.01 23.73 -96.33
CA GLU A 2 31.03 23.53 -95.28
C GLU A 2 31.16 24.83 -94.44
N PRO A 3 31.64 24.86 -93.17
CA PRO A 3 33.02 24.47 -92.82
C PRO A 3 33.24 23.68 -91.50
N ARG A 4 34.51 23.32 -91.28
CA ARG A 4 35.10 22.55 -90.16
C ARG A 4 35.97 23.48 -89.25
N PRO A 5 36.83 22.94 -88.35
CA PRO A 5 36.83 22.92 -86.86
C PRO A 5 37.44 24.22 -86.23
N PRO A 6 38.16 24.33 -85.06
CA PRO A 6 38.48 23.38 -83.96
C PRO A 6 38.54 23.90 -82.48
N ALA A 7 38.83 22.98 -81.54
CA ALA A 7 39.82 23.09 -80.43
C ALA A 7 39.59 23.87 -79.09
N PHE A 8 40.09 23.22 -78.02
CA PHE A 8 40.78 23.76 -76.80
C PHE A 8 40.00 24.57 -75.72
N ARG A 9 39.78 23.96 -74.53
CA ARG A 9 40.59 24.20 -73.28
C ARG A 9 40.06 23.46 -72.04
N ARG A 10 40.99 22.86 -71.27
CA ARG A 10 40.92 22.58 -69.82
C ARG A 10 41.43 23.82 -69.04
N PRO A 11 41.42 23.89 -67.68
CA PRO A 11 40.69 23.13 -66.64
C PRO A 11 39.93 24.07 -65.65
N LEU A 12 39.38 23.49 -64.57
CA LEU A 12 39.20 24.01 -63.18
C LEU A 12 37.92 23.35 -62.60
N ALA A 13 38.02 22.34 -61.73
CA ALA A 13 38.30 22.42 -60.28
C ALA A 13 37.01 22.64 -59.45
N GLY A 14 36.81 21.83 -58.40
CA GLY A 14 35.77 22.05 -57.39
C GLY A 14 34.67 20.98 -57.28
N ALA A 15 34.94 19.94 -56.49
CA ALA A 15 34.02 19.35 -55.52
C ALA A 15 32.53 19.13 -55.86
N VAL A 16 32.21 18.02 -56.55
CA VAL A 16 30.96 17.25 -56.30
C VAL A 16 31.28 15.74 -56.39
N LEU A 17 31.87 15.18 -55.33
CA LEU A 17 32.18 13.73 -55.25
C LEU A 17 31.95 13.21 -53.82
N ALA A 18 30.72 13.41 -53.33
CA ALA A 18 30.31 13.06 -51.96
C ALA A 18 28.80 12.73 -51.87
N GLY A 19 28.20 12.13 -52.91
CA GLY A 19 26.73 12.04 -52.99
C GLY A 19 26.16 10.98 -53.92
N LEU A 20 26.79 9.82 -54.10
CA LEU A 20 26.20 8.70 -54.87
C LEU A 20 26.74 7.30 -54.51
N LEU A 21 27.10 7.07 -53.25
CA LEU A 21 27.53 5.75 -52.75
C LEU A 21 27.01 5.46 -51.32
N ALA A 22 25.73 5.75 -51.07
CA ALA A 22 25.10 5.61 -49.74
C ALA A 22 23.70 4.97 -49.75
N VAL A 23 23.25 4.38 -50.87
CA VAL A 23 21.91 3.79 -51.01
C VAL A 23 22.00 2.40 -51.65
N ALA A 24 22.74 1.49 -51.02
CA ALA A 24 22.84 0.08 -51.43
C ALA A 24 23.07 -0.91 -50.26
N LEU A 25 23.00 -0.45 -49.01
CA LEU A 25 23.37 -1.26 -47.83
C LEU A 25 22.33 -1.20 -46.69
N ALA A 26 21.04 -1.18 -47.05
CA ALA A 26 19.95 -1.12 -46.08
C ALA A 26 18.75 -1.98 -46.54
N LEU A 27 18.87 -3.30 -46.42
CA LEU A 27 17.77 -4.28 -46.23
C LEU A 27 18.30 -5.72 -46.05
N ALA A 28 19.36 -5.89 -45.26
CA ALA A 28 19.72 -7.19 -44.68
C ALA A 28 19.13 -7.26 -43.27
N ALA A 29 17.83 -7.53 -43.17
CA ALA A 29 17.21 -7.83 -41.88
C ALA A 29 17.79 -9.17 -41.37
N PRO A 30 18.31 -9.26 -40.14
CA PRO A 30 18.64 -10.55 -39.57
C PRO A 30 17.34 -11.32 -39.39
N ALA A 31 17.23 -12.49 -40.01
CA ALA A 31 16.14 -13.42 -39.73
C ALA A 31 16.32 -13.97 -38.31
N VAL A 32 15.84 -13.23 -37.31
CA VAL A 32 15.58 -13.73 -35.96
C VAL A 32 14.39 -14.68 -36.09
N GLY A 33 14.76 -15.91 -36.43
CA GLY A 33 13.91 -17.03 -36.77
C GLY A 33 14.74 -18.29 -36.70
N ALA A 34 15.35 -18.52 -35.53
CA ALA A 34 15.81 -19.85 -35.18
C ALA A 34 14.61 -20.78 -35.37
N ALA A 35 14.75 -21.77 -36.26
CA ALA A 35 13.72 -22.79 -36.44
C ALA A 35 13.59 -23.52 -35.10
N ASP A 36 12.53 -23.19 -34.38
CA ASP A 36 12.23 -23.76 -33.08
C ASP A 36 11.67 -25.17 -33.33
N ASP A 37 12.59 -26.11 -33.64
CA ASP A 37 12.27 -27.48 -34.04
C ASP A 37 11.23 -28.06 -33.07
N PRO A 38 10.01 -28.35 -33.53
CA PRO A 38 8.90 -28.57 -32.63
C PRO A 38 8.97 -29.97 -32.02
N VAL A 39 9.25 -30.05 -30.72
CA VAL A 39 9.47 -31.30 -29.98
C VAL A 39 8.16 -31.80 -29.36
N THR A 40 7.84 -33.08 -29.55
CA THR A 40 6.74 -33.73 -28.85
C THR A 40 7.23 -34.37 -27.55
N LEU A 41 6.81 -33.86 -26.40
CA LEU A 41 7.13 -34.43 -25.09
C LEU A 41 5.99 -35.39 -24.66
N ASN A 42 6.31 -36.68 -24.53
CA ASN A 42 5.39 -37.70 -24.02
C ASN A 42 6.12 -38.61 -23.02
N PHE A 43 6.01 -38.28 -21.74
CA PHE A 43 6.61 -38.98 -20.63
C PHE A 43 5.49 -39.43 -19.69
N VAL A 44 5.28 -40.73 -19.51
CA VAL A 44 4.21 -41.28 -18.66
C VAL A 44 4.85 -42.16 -17.60
N ASN A 45 4.70 -41.79 -16.32
CA ASN A 45 5.39 -42.42 -15.17
C ASN A 45 6.92 -42.51 -15.36
N ALA A 46 7.53 -41.50 -16.00
CA ALA A 46 8.97 -41.48 -16.22
C ALA A 46 9.72 -40.95 -14.99
N ASP A 47 10.84 -41.55 -14.64
CA ASP A 47 11.72 -41.08 -13.56
C ASP A 47 12.21 -39.66 -13.82
N ILE A 48 12.22 -38.81 -12.78
CA ILE A 48 12.64 -37.41 -12.89
C ILE A 48 14.06 -37.29 -13.48
N GLU A 49 15.01 -38.12 -13.04
CA GLU A 49 16.39 -38.12 -13.56
C GLU A 49 16.43 -38.37 -15.09
N ALA A 50 15.61 -39.29 -15.60
CA ALA A 50 15.57 -39.63 -17.02
C ALA A 50 14.99 -38.50 -17.86
N VAL A 51 13.91 -37.86 -17.39
CA VAL A 51 13.31 -36.71 -18.09
C VAL A 51 14.22 -35.49 -18.04
N VAL A 52 14.87 -35.22 -16.89
CA VAL A 52 15.86 -34.14 -16.77
C VAL A 52 17.01 -34.34 -17.75
N LYS A 53 17.52 -35.57 -17.90
CA LYS A 53 18.55 -35.88 -18.90
C LYS A 53 18.08 -35.62 -20.33
N ALA A 54 16.88 -36.07 -20.69
CA ALA A 54 16.31 -35.82 -22.02
C ALA A 54 16.15 -34.31 -22.30
N VAL A 55 15.66 -33.55 -21.32
CA VAL A 55 15.55 -32.08 -21.43
C VAL A 55 16.92 -31.40 -21.47
N ALA A 56 17.93 -31.93 -20.78
CA ALA A 56 19.32 -31.45 -20.87
C ALA A 56 19.88 -31.58 -22.30
N GLU A 57 19.67 -32.73 -22.94
CA GLU A 57 20.08 -32.98 -24.33
C GLU A 57 19.34 -32.06 -25.33
N ILE A 58 18.04 -31.80 -25.12
CA ILE A 58 17.23 -30.92 -25.98
C ILE A 58 17.61 -29.43 -25.80
N THR A 59 17.84 -29.00 -24.54
CA THR A 59 18.06 -27.57 -24.20
C THR A 59 19.53 -27.16 -24.19
N GLY A 60 20.46 -28.12 -24.21
CA GLY A 60 21.90 -27.87 -24.13
C GLY A 60 22.37 -27.32 -22.79
N ARG A 61 21.59 -27.50 -21.71
CA ARG A 61 21.88 -26.97 -20.37
C ARG A 61 22.43 -28.05 -19.44
N ASN A 62 23.36 -27.65 -18.57
CA ASN A 62 23.87 -28.52 -17.52
C ASN A 62 22.91 -28.56 -16.33
N PHE A 63 22.46 -29.76 -15.95
CA PHE A 63 21.63 -30.00 -14.78
C PHE A 63 22.39 -30.79 -13.71
N VAL A 64 22.12 -30.47 -12.44
CA VAL A 64 22.56 -31.22 -11.27
C VAL A 64 21.33 -31.57 -10.45
N VAL A 65 21.09 -32.86 -10.23
CA VAL A 65 19.94 -33.37 -9.48
C VAL A 65 20.42 -33.75 -8.08
N ASP A 66 19.76 -33.26 -7.03
CA ASP A 66 20.04 -33.70 -5.66
C ASP A 66 19.51 -35.15 -5.45
N PRO A 67 20.25 -36.05 -4.78
CA PRO A 67 19.82 -37.43 -4.53
C PRO A 67 18.47 -37.61 -3.80
N LYS A 68 17.93 -36.56 -3.18
CA LYS A 68 16.59 -36.52 -2.55
C LYS A 68 15.47 -36.36 -3.57
N VAL A 69 15.77 -35.95 -4.80
CA VAL A 69 14.79 -35.74 -5.88
C VAL A 69 14.42 -37.09 -6.50
N LYS A 70 13.51 -37.81 -5.82
CA LYS A 70 12.99 -39.10 -6.28
C LYS A 70 11.49 -39.04 -6.50
N GLY A 71 11.06 -39.58 -7.63
CA GLY A 71 9.66 -39.59 -8.04
C GLY A 71 9.54 -39.79 -9.55
N THR A 72 8.30 -39.95 -10.00
CA THR A 72 7.96 -40.01 -11.42
C THR A 72 7.16 -38.76 -11.81
N ILE A 73 7.27 -38.38 -13.08
CA ILE A 73 6.48 -37.29 -13.66
C ILE A 73 5.71 -37.76 -14.89
N ASN A 74 4.63 -37.04 -15.17
CA ASN A 74 3.76 -37.26 -16.32
C ASN A 74 3.66 -35.96 -17.12
N ILE A 75 4.21 -35.94 -18.34
CA ILE A 75 4.20 -34.81 -19.26
C ILE A 75 3.62 -35.31 -20.58
N ILE A 76 2.40 -34.88 -20.91
CA ILE A 76 1.69 -35.30 -22.13
C ILE A 76 1.45 -34.05 -22.98
N SER A 77 2.15 -33.95 -24.11
CA SER A 77 1.98 -32.84 -25.07
C SER A 77 1.11 -33.28 -26.25
N ALA A 78 -0.13 -32.81 -26.29
CA ALA A 78 -1.06 -33.09 -27.40
C ALA A 78 -0.72 -32.35 -28.71
N ARG A 79 0.16 -31.34 -28.64
CA ARG A 79 0.70 -30.62 -29.80
C ARG A 79 2.22 -30.55 -29.66
N PRO A 80 2.98 -30.49 -30.77
CA PRO A 80 4.41 -30.21 -30.72
C PRO A 80 4.71 -28.89 -30.02
N VAL A 81 5.74 -28.87 -29.18
CA VAL A 81 6.12 -27.76 -28.32
C VAL A 81 7.44 -27.15 -28.83
N ALA A 82 7.50 -25.83 -28.96
CA ALA A 82 8.73 -25.12 -29.33
C ALA A 82 9.84 -25.36 -28.29
N ARG A 83 11.11 -25.40 -28.70
CA ARG A 83 12.25 -25.77 -27.83
C ARG A 83 12.37 -24.83 -26.63
N ASN A 84 12.05 -23.55 -26.82
CA ASN A 84 11.99 -22.54 -25.76
C ASN A 84 10.96 -22.85 -24.64
N LEU A 85 9.88 -23.59 -24.92
CA LEU A 85 8.83 -23.96 -23.97
C LEU A 85 9.08 -25.31 -23.28
N VAL A 86 10.04 -26.12 -23.78
CA VAL A 86 10.41 -27.42 -23.17
C VAL A 86 10.90 -27.23 -21.73
N TYR A 87 11.76 -26.22 -21.49
CA TYR A 87 12.28 -25.95 -20.16
C TYR A 87 11.20 -25.47 -19.16
N PRO A 88 10.37 -24.46 -19.46
CA PRO A 88 9.21 -24.12 -18.64
C PRO A 88 8.29 -25.32 -18.33
N THR A 89 8.02 -26.18 -19.32
CA THR A 89 7.16 -27.36 -19.14
C THR A 89 7.76 -28.35 -18.12
N LEU A 90 9.08 -28.54 -18.12
CA LEU A 90 9.77 -29.33 -17.08
C LEU A 90 9.60 -28.68 -15.70
N LEU A 91 9.77 -27.36 -15.57
CA LEU A 91 9.60 -26.66 -14.29
C LEU A 91 8.18 -26.82 -13.73
N SER A 92 7.15 -26.67 -14.58
CA SER A 92 5.75 -26.89 -14.18
C SER A 92 5.50 -28.33 -13.72
N ALA A 93 6.13 -29.33 -14.36
CA ALA A 93 6.01 -30.73 -13.96
C ALA A 93 6.74 -31.05 -12.63
N LEU A 94 7.93 -30.49 -12.43
CA LEU A 94 8.69 -30.60 -11.17
C LEU A 94 7.93 -29.96 -10.00
N ARG A 95 7.30 -28.79 -10.24
CA ARG A 95 6.47 -28.07 -9.27
C ARG A 95 5.31 -28.92 -8.74
N LEU A 96 4.66 -29.72 -9.59
CA LEU A 96 3.58 -30.63 -9.16
C LEU A 96 4.06 -31.75 -8.23
N GLN A 97 5.36 -32.09 -8.25
CA GLN A 97 5.98 -33.06 -7.36
C GLN A 97 6.71 -32.42 -6.15
N GLY A 98 6.62 -31.09 -5.97
CA GLY A 98 7.28 -30.39 -4.86
C GLY A 98 8.79 -30.15 -5.04
N PHE A 99 9.29 -30.27 -6.28
CA PHE A 99 10.68 -29.96 -6.64
C PHE A 99 10.75 -28.63 -7.38
N THR A 100 11.89 -27.95 -7.29
CA THR A 100 12.14 -26.70 -8.01
C THR A 100 13.57 -26.65 -8.55
N ALA A 101 13.79 -25.81 -9.55
CA ALA A 101 15.08 -25.62 -10.18
C ALA A 101 15.64 -24.23 -9.83
N ILE A 102 16.90 -24.21 -9.39
CA ILE A 102 17.65 -23.00 -9.05
C ILE A 102 18.80 -22.87 -10.04
N GLU A 103 18.90 -21.72 -10.69
CA GLU A 103 19.98 -21.43 -11.64
C GLU A 103 21.14 -20.76 -10.88
N SER A 104 22.32 -21.39 -10.94
CA SER A 104 23.53 -20.99 -10.19
C SER A 104 24.74 -21.23 -11.09
N ASP A 105 25.49 -20.19 -11.42
CA ASP A 105 26.81 -20.30 -12.06
C ASP A 105 26.81 -21.06 -13.40
N GLY A 106 25.74 -20.90 -14.18
CA GLY A 106 25.54 -21.58 -15.48
C GLY A 106 25.01 -23.01 -15.38
N VAL A 107 24.76 -23.52 -14.17
CA VAL A 107 24.22 -24.87 -13.91
C VAL A 107 22.83 -24.76 -13.27
N VAL A 108 21.92 -25.64 -13.66
CA VAL A 108 20.57 -25.73 -13.11
C VAL A 108 20.54 -26.83 -12.04
N LYS A 109 20.40 -26.44 -10.77
CA LYS A 109 20.30 -27.36 -9.63
C LYS A 109 18.83 -27.68 -9.35
N ILE A 110 18.45 -28.96 -9.38
CA ILE A 110 17.10 -29.41 -9.03
C ILE A 110 17.11 -29.91 -7.59
N VAL A 111 16.28 -29.30 -6.75
CA VAL A 111 16.24 -29.52 -5.30
C VAL A 111 14.79 -29.58 -4.79
N PRO A 112 14.54 -30.17 -3.60
CA PRO A 112 13.25 -30.04 -2.91
C PRO A 112 12.93 -28.57 -2.60
N GLU A 113 11.65 -28.18 -2.72
CA GLU A 113 11.20 -26.80 -2.47
C GLU A 113 11.53 -26.30 -1.05
N ALA A 114 11.63 -27.22 -0.07
CA ALA A 114 12.05 -26.92 1.30
C ALA A 114 13.50 -26.41 1.40
N GLU A 115 14.42 -26.96 0.59
CA GLU A 115 15.84 -26.56 0.61
C GLU A 115 16.09 -25.32 -0.24
N ALA A 116 15.30 -25.13 -1.31
CA ALA A 116 15.37 -23.96 -2.18
C ALA A 116 15.20 -22.63 -1.42
N LYS A 117 14.32 -22.61 -0.42
CA LYS A 117 14.06 -21.44 0.45
C LYS A 117 15.30 -21.00 1.24
N GLN A 118 16.25 -21.91 1.49
CA GLN A 118 17.49 -21.62 2.22
C GLN A 118 18.68 -21.41 1.28
N GLN A 119 18.71 -22.12 0.15
CA GLN A 119 19.88 -22.16 -0.74
C GLN A 119 19.84 -21.16 -1.91
N GLY A 120 18.66 -20.65 -2.30
CA GLY A 120 18.61 -19.53 -3.23
C GLY A 120 17.29 -19.34 -3.97
N GLY A 121 16.72 -18.15 -3.82
CA GLY A 121 16.13 -17.42 -4.94
C GLY A 121 16.97 -16.16 -5.18
N ALA A 122 17.14 -15.72 -6.43
CA ALA A 122 17.75 -14.43 -6.69
C ALA A 122 16.91 -13.33 -6.03
N VAL A 123 17.52 -12.53 -5.15
CA VAL A 123 16.78 -11.49 -4.40
C VAL A 123 16.57 -10.28 -5.31
N GLY A 124 15.35 -10.17 -5.86
CA GLY A 124 14.94 -9.04 -6.69
C GLY A 124 14.61 -7.80 -5.86
N ARG A 125 15.23 -6.67 -6.23
CA ARG A 125 14.72 -5.32 -5.94
C ARG A 125 14.28 -4.68 -7.26
N GLY A 126 12.97 -4.56 -7.47
CA GLY A 126 12.39 -4.03 -8.72
C GLY A 126 11.71 -5.09 -9.58
N ALA A 127 11.63 -4.87 -10.89
CA ALA A 127 10.83 -5.72 -11.78
C ALA A 127 11.29 -7.19 -11.79
N VAL A 128 10.31 -8.12 -11.80
CA VAL A 128 10.56 -9.57 -11.79
C VAL A 128 11.13 -10.04 -13.13
N SER A 129 12.46 -10.01 -13.25
CA SER A 129 13.22 -10.43 -14.44
C SER A 129 13.25 -11.94 -14.65
N ALA A 130 13.03 -12.74 -13.60
CA ALA A 130 12.86 -14.19 -13.70
C ALA A 130 11.54 -14.54 -14.41
N THR A 131 11.51 -15.66 -15.12
CA THR A 131 10.37 -16.08 -15.96
C THR A 131 9.90 -17.48 -15.62
N GLY A 132 8.58 -17.70 -15.52
CA GLY A 132 8.00 -19.02 -15.34
C GLY A 132 7.95 -19.50 -13.89
N ASP A 133 8.05 -20.82 -13.72
CA ASP A 133 8.01 -21.55 -12.45
C ASP A 133 9.36 -21.56 -11.67
N GLN A 134 10.16 -20.50 -11.80
CA GLN A 134 11.34 -20.31 -10.94
C GLN A 134 10.94 -19.70 -9.59
N LEU A 135 11.49 -20.23 -8.49
CA LEU A 135 11.30 -19.67 -7.15
C LEU A 135 12.14 -18.39 -6.99
N VAL A 136 11.49 -17.27 -6.64
CA VAL A 136 12.17 -15.98 -6.43
C VAL A 136 11.74 -15.32 -5.14
N THR A 137 12.68 -14.61 -4.51
CA THR A 137 12.41 -13.76 -3.34
C THR A 137 12.40 -12.31 -3.80
N GLN A 138 11.26 -11.65 -3.67
CA GLN A 138 11.05 -10.28 -4.10
C GLN A 138 10.77 -9.38 -2.90
N VAL A 139 11.39 -8.19 -2.90
CA VAL A 139 11.08 -7.13 -1.94
C VAL A 139 10.24 -6.05 -2.61
N ILE A 140 9.04 -5.79 -2.10
CA ILE A 140 8.08 -4.79 -2.59
C ILE A 140 7.86 -3.75 -1.49
N THR A 141 8.13 -2.48 -1.78
CA THR A 141 7.91 -1.36 -0.85
C THR A 141 6.59 -0.67 -1.17
N LEU A 142 5.71 -0.53 -0.17
CA LEU A 142 4.39 0.09 -0.30
C LEU A 142 4.45 1.58 0.05
N LYS A 143 3.63 2.40 -0.64
CA LYS A 143 3.64 3.86 -0.50
C LYS A 143 2.52 4.42 0.36
N TYR A 144 1.34 3.82 0.27
CA TYR A 144 0.10 4.33 0.87
C TYR A 144 -0.52 3.31 1.81
N GLU A 145 -0.52 2.03 1.43
CA GLU A 145 -1.09 0.94 2.21
C GLU A 145 -0.10 0.30 3.18
N SER A 146 -0.62 -0.30 4.26
CA SER A 146 0.21 -0.93 5.29
C SER A 146 0.56 -2.38 4.94
N ALA A 147 1.85 -2.70 4.95
CA ALA A 147 2.36 -4.06 4.73
C ALA A 147 1.70 -5.09 5.66
N ALA A 148 1.47 -4.74 6.93
CA ALA A 148 0.83 -5.63 7.90
C ALA A 148 -0.63 -5.95 7.56
N GLN A 149 -1.36 -5.03 6.92
CA GLN A 149 -2.74 -5.25 6.47
C GLN A 149 -2.78 -6.07 5.18
N LEU A 150 -1.92 -5.74 4.21
CA LEU A 150 -1.87 -6.48 2.94
C LEU A 150 -1.45 -7.95 3.12
N VAL A 151 -0.61 -8.30 4.10
CA VAL A 151 -0.31 -9.72 4.39
C VAL A 151 -1.58 -10.55 4.62
N ASN A 152 -2.57 -10.01 5.35
CA ASN A 152 -3.79 -10.75 5.65
C ASN A 152 -4.66 -11.00 4.40
N VAL A 153 -4.64 -10.06 3.45
CA VAL A 153 -5.37 -10.15 2.17
C VAL A 153 -4.62 -11.02 1.15
N LEU A 154 -3.29 -10.98 1.15
CA LEU A 154 -2.45 -11.67 0.15
C LEU A 154 -2.11 -13.12 0.54
N ARG A 155 -2.14 -13.48 1.82
CA ARG A 155 -1.80 -14.84 2.30
C ARG A 155 -2.57 -15.98 1.61
N PRO A 156 -3.88 -15.87 1.27
CA PRO A 156 -4.59 -16.90 0.51
C PRO A 156 -4.20 -17.00 -0.98
N LEU A 157 -3.46 -16.02 -1.52
CA LEU A 157 -3.05 -15.97 -2.94
C LEU A 157 -1.62 -16.50 -3.16
N ILE A 158 -0.92 -16.83 -2.09
CA ILE A 158 0.44 -17.38 -2.10
C ILE A 158 0.36 -18.91 -2.03
N THR A 159 1.29 -19.59 -2.69
CA THR A 159 1.38 -21.07 -2.65
C THR A 159 1.48 -21.53 -1.18
N PRO A 160 0.71 -22.51 -0.67
CA PRO A 160 0.64 -22.81 0.77
C PRO A 160 1.96 -23.12 1.49
N ASN A 161 2.96 -23.61 0.75
CA ASN A 161 4.28 -23.92 1.27
C ASN A 161 5.21 -22.68 1.35
N ASN A 162 4.85 -21.59 0.68
CA ASN A 162 5.69 -20.41 0.45
C ASN A 162 5.44 -19.28 1.45
N THR A 163 6.44 -18.43 1.64
CA THR A 163 6.48 -17.48 2.77
C THR A 163 6.25 -16.04 2.32
N ILE A 164 5.51 -15.31 3.16
CA ILE A 164 5.36 -13.86 3.10
C ILE A 164 5.67 -13.25 4.46
N ALA A 165 6.48 -12.20 4.47
CA ALA A 165 6.82 -11.43 5.66
C ALA A 165 6.58 -9.94 5.40
N ALA A 166 5.87 -9.27 6.31
CA ALA A 166 5.83 -7.82 6.35
C ALA A 166 6.93 -7.29 7.27
N TYR A 167 7.53 -6.17 6.85
CA TYR A 167 8.43 -5.35 7.63
C TYR A 167 7.76 -3.99 7.87
N PRO A 168 7.05 -3.81 9.00
CA PRO A 168 6.28 -2.58 9.26
C PRO A 168 7.16 -1.32 9.25
N ASN A 169 8.38 -1.41 9.79
CA ASN A 169 9.30 -0.27 9.93
C ASN A 169 9.71 0.35 8.58
N SER A 170 9.77 -0.44 7.50
CA SER A 170 10.12 -0.01 6.15
C SER A 170 8.93 -0.07 5.18
N ASN A 171 7.73 -0.36 5.70
CA ASN A 171 6.51 -0.65 4.95
C ASN A 171 6.73 -1.59 3.74
N ALA A 172 7.54 -2.63 3.93
CA ALA A 172 7.96 -3.54 2.86
C ALA A 172 7.36 -4.93 3.05
N LEU A 173 7.00 -5.56 1.93
CA LEU A 173 6.64 -6.97 1.83
C LEU A 173 7.82 -7.74 1.23
N VAL A 174 8.23 -8.81 1.88
CA VAL A 174 9.14 -9.82 1.33
C VAL A 174 8.31 -11.05 1.02
N ILE A 175 8.28 -11.44 -0.25
CA ILE A 175 7.49 -12.55 -0.78
C ILE A 175 8.45 -13.52 -1.45
N THR A 176 8.43 -14.78 -1.06
CA THR A 176 9.17 -15.86 -1.72
C THR A 176 8.16 -16.78 -2.39
N ASP A 177 7.99 -16.69 -3.71
CA ASP A 177 7.05 -17.53 -4.47
C ASP A 177 7.53 -17.67 -5.93
N TYR A 178 6.79 -18.42 -6.75
CA TYR A 178 7.06 -18.57 -8.18
C TYR A 178 6.95 -17.24 -8.93
N ALA A 179 7.87 -16.96 -9.87
CA ALA A 179 7.98 -15.66 -10.53
C ALA A 179 6.66 -15.17 -11.17
N ASP A 180 5.89 -16.05 -11.79
CA ASP A 180 4.59 -15.69 -12.36
C ASP A 180 3.50 -15.42 -11.30
N ASN A 181 3.56 -16.05 -10.12
CA ASN A 181 2.68 -15.68 -9.01
C ASN A 181 3.10 -14.35 -8.37
N VAL A 182 4.40 -14.10 -8.21
CA VAL A 182 4.91 -12.79 -7.75
C VAL A 182 4.46 -11.67 -8.70
N ARG A 183 4.53 -11.86 -10.03
CA ARG A 183 3.98 -10.91 -11.03
C ARG A 183 2.46 -10.75 -10.98
N ARG A 184 1.72 -11.74 -10.50
CA ARG A 184 0.27 -11.62 -10.26
C ARG A 184 0.00 -10.82 -8.99
N ILE A 185 0.73 -11.11 -7.91
CA ILE A 185 0.62 -10.42 -6.63
C ILE A 185 1.07 -8.95 -6.76
N ASP A 186 2.15 -8.66 -7.48
CA ASP A 186 2.64 -7.31 -7.76
C ASP A 186 1.58 -6.44 -8.45
N ARG A 187 0.85 -6.98 -9.45
CA ARG A 187 -0.29 -6.30 -10.08
C ARG A 187 -1.47 -6.07 -9.13
N ILE A 188 -1.71 -6.98 -8.19
CA ILE A 188 -2.76 -6.82 -7.16
C ILE A 188 -2.32 -5.75 -6.15
N ILE A 189 -1.06 -5.77 -5.72
CA ILE A 189 -0.48 -4.73 -4.85
C ILE A 189 -0.56 -3.36 -5.53
N ALA A 190 -0.15 -3.23 -6.79
CA ALA A 190 -0.25 -1.98 -7.54
C ALA A 190 -1.70 -1.48 -7.73
N ALA A 191 -2.68 -2.39 -7.71
CA ALA A 191 -4.10 -2.03 -7.75
C ALA A 191 -4.67 -1.63 -6.38
N LEU A 192 -4.05 -2.06 -5.26
CA LEU A 192 -4.48 -1.79 -3.88
C LEU A 192 -3.70 -0.63 -3.22
N ASP A 193 -2.40 -0.49 -3.50
CA ASP A 193 -1.52 0.59 -3.02
C ASP A 193 -1.73 1.87 -3.86
N GLN A 194 -2.99 2.32 -3.93
CA GLN A 194 -3.36 3.57 -4.57
C GLN A 194 -3.27 4.74 -3.59
N ALA A 195 -3.07 5.94 -4.11
CA ALA A 195 -3.10 7.14 -3.27
C ALA A 195 -4.49 7.32 -2.65
N PRO A 196 -4.60 7.65 -1.35
CA PRO A 196 -5.88 7.85 -0.68
C PRO A 196 -6.68 8.94 -1.42
N THR A 197 -7.81 8.54 -2.00
CA THR A 197 -8.59 9.36 -2.93
C THR A 197 -9.52 10.30 -2.16
N GLY A 198 -8.91 11.21 -1.41
CA GLY A 198 -9.60 12.22 -0.61
C GLY A 198 -8.88 13.56 -0.72
N GLU A 199 -9.31 14.41 -1.64
CA GLU A 199 -8.90 15.81 -1.65
C GLU A 199 -9.42 16.50 -0.38
N PRO A 200 -8.59 17.23 0.38
CA PRO A 200 -9.03 17.92 1.58
C PRO A 200 -9.92 19.11 1.22
N ILE A 201 -11.22 19.00 1.49
CA ILE A 201 -12.19 20.07 1.22
C ILE A 201 -12.28 20.98 2.46
N LEU A 202 -12.12 22.28 2.24
CA LEU A 202 -12.29 23.31 3.27
C LEU A 202 -13.77 23.74 3.33
N VAL A 203 -14.40 23.57 4.50
CA VAL A 203 -15.78 24.01 4.77
C VAL A 203 -15.75 25.14 5.81
N PRO A 204 -16.03 26.40 5.44
CA PRO A 204 -16.06 27.51 6.39
C PRO A 204 -17.33 27.47 7.26
N VAL A 205 -17.19 27.76 8.55
CA VAL A 205 -18.28 27.76 9.54
C VAL A 205 -18.61 29.21 9.94
N ARG A 206 -19.89 29.57 9.98
CA ARG A 206 -20.36 30.96 10.12
C ARG A 206 -20.92 31.30 11.49
N HIS A 207 -21.58 30.35 12.15
CA HIS A 207 -22.35 30.57 13.38
C HIS A 207 -21.83 29.75 14.56
N ALA A 208 -21.32 28.54 14.30
CA ALA A 208 -20.71 27.68 15.30
C ALA A 208 -19.18 27.81 15.34
N SER A 209 -18.59 27.34 16.44
CA SER A 209 -17.14 27.16 16.59
C SER A 209 -16.70 25.88 15.86
N ALA A 210 -15.74 26.01 14.94
CA ALA A 210 -15.22 24.86 14.19
C ALA A 210 -14.61 23.78 15.09
N LEU A 211 -14.05 24.14 16.25
CA LEU A 211 -13.46 23.20 17.20
C LEU A 211 -14.55 22.35 17.87
N ASP A 212 -15.64 22.97 18.32
CA ASP A 212 -16.76 22.27 18.96
C ASP A 212 -17.51 21.38 17.96
N LEU A 213 -17.71 21.86 16.72
CA LEU A 213 -18.28 21.06 15.65
C LEU A 213 -17.41 19.83 15.33
N VAL A 214 -16.08 19.97 15.23
CA VAL A 214 -15.20 18.81 14.94
C VAL A 214 -15.21 17.80 16.09
N GLN A 215 -15.29 18.23 17.35
CA GLN A 215 -15.43 17.31 18.48
C GLN A 215 -16.79 16.57 18.46
N MET A 216 -17.88 17.26 18.15
CA MET A 216 -19.20 16.63 18.02
C MET A 216 -19.28 15.70 16.81
N LEU A 217 -18.73 16.12 15.67
CA LEU A 217 -18.71 15.34 14.43
C LEU A 217 -17.80 14.12 14.56
N ASN A 218 -16.62 14.21 15.19
CA ASN A 218 -15.79 13.04 15.44
C ASN A 218 -16.56 11.99 16.24
N ARG A 219 -17.24 12.34 17.33
CA ARG A 219 -18.07 11.40 18.11
C ARG A 219 -19.25 10.79 17.35
N LEU A 220 -19.75 11.47 16.31
CA LEU A 220 -20.90 11.03 15.50
C LEU A 220 -20.49 10.29 14.22
N LEU A 221 -19.27 10.52 13.73
CA LEU A 221 -18.68 9.89 12.55
C LEU A 221 -17.70 8.76 12.90
N GLU A 222 -17.18 8.71 14.13
CA GLU A 222 -16.53 7.54 14.69
C GLU A 222 -17.48 6.35 14.49
N PRO A 223 -17.04 5.30 13.78
CA PRO A 223 -17.92 4.18 13.53
C PRO A 223 -18.31 3.58 14.89
N SER A 224 -19.61 3.41 15.12
CA SER A 224 -20.19 2.77 16.32
C SER A 224 -19.90 1.26 16.38
N GLY A 225 -18.77 0.85 15.82
CA GLY A 225 -18.28 -0.50 15.58
C GLY A 225 -16.97 -0.80 16.31
N THR A 226 -16.63 -0.07 17.38
CA THR A 226 -15.81 -0.64 18.46
C THR A 226 -16.63 -1.66 19.26
N GLY A 227 -17.25 -2.61 18.55
CA GLY A 227 -17.89 -3.78 19.13
C GLY A 227 -16.81 -4.79 19.53
N ALA A 228 -16.98 -5.43 20.68
CA ALA A 228 -16.08 -6.47 21.14
C ALA A 228 -16.14 -7.69 20.18
N GLY A 229 -15.17 -7.81 19.28
CA GLY A 229 -15.07 -8.90 18.32
C GLY A 229 -14.17 -8.53 17.15
N GLY A 230 -12.90 -8.96 17.20
CA GLY A 230 -11.78 -8.55 16.34
C GLY A 230 -11.87 -8.85 14.83
N VAL A 231 -12.93 -8.36 14.16
CA VAL A 231 -12.96 -8.14 12.72
C VAL A 231 -12.40 -6.73 12.47
N PRO A 232 -11.35 -6.55 11.65
CA PRO A 232 -10.84 -5.22 11.33
C PRO A 232 -11.89 -4.46 10.52
N GLY A 233 -12.65 -3.60 11.21
CA GLY A 233 -13.63 -2.71 10.60
C GLY A 233 -12.96 -1.79 9.58
N ASP A 234 -13.66 -1.58 8.47
CA ASP A 234 -13.19 -0.91 7.26
C ASP A 234 -12.33 0.34 7.52
N THR A 235 -11.00 0.15 7.47
CA THR A 235 -10.03 1.23 7.72
C THR A 235 -9.97 2.22 6.55
N GLN A 236 -10.59 1.92 5.42
CA GLN A 236 -10.65 2.75 4.21
C GLN A 236 -11.90 3.66 4.16
N GLN A 237 -12.70 3.71 5.24
CA GLN A 237 -13.83 4.64 5.39
C GLN A 237 -13.61 5.70 6.48
N ARG A 238 -12.36 5.96 6.86
CA ARG A 238 -12.00 6.92 7.91
C ARG A 238 -12.12 8.36 7.40
N VAL A 239 -13.20 9.04 7.81
CA VAL A 239 -13.31 10.49 7.67
C VAL A 239 -12.37 11.15 8.69
N ILE A 240 -11.43 11.95 8.21
CA ILE A 240 -10.53 12.76 9.01
C ILE A 240 -11.05 14.19 9.02
N LEU A 241 -11.31 14.71 10.23
CA LEU A 241 -11.81 16.05 10.48
C LEU A 241 -10.78 16.85 11.26
N VAL A 242 -10.38 18.01 10.72
CA VAL A 242 -9.44 18.92 11.37
C VAL A 242 -10.03 20.33 11.37
N ALA A 243 -10.14 20.96 12.54
CA ALA A 243 -10.54 22.36 12.65
C ALA A 243 -9.33 23.29 12.48
N ASP A 244 -9.43 24.31 11.62
CA ASP A 244 -8.58 25.50 11.67
C ASP A 244 -9.31 26.60 12.48
N PRO A 245 -8.94 26.85 13.74
CA PRO A 245 -9.58 27.87 14.56
C PRO A 245 -9.25 29.30 14.09
N ARG A 246 -8.17 29.51 13.32
CA ARG A 246 -7.78 30.84 12.83
C ARG A 246 -8.67 31.32 11.69
N SER A 247 -9.21 30.40 10.88
CA SER A 247 -10.13 30.69 9.79
C SER A 247 -11.58 30.22 10.05
N ASN A 248 -11.88 29.78 11.29
CA ASN A 248 -13.11 29.10 11.70
C ASN A 248 -13.64 28.13 10.63
N SER A 249 -12.76 27.27 10.11
CA SER A 249 -13.06 26.37 9.00
C SER A 249 -12.72 24.93 9.36
N ILE A 250 -13.47 23.98 8.79
CA ILE A 250 -13.27 22.55 8.99
C ILE A 250 -12.69 21.97 7.70
N ILE A 251 -11.53 21.34 7.81
CA ILE A 251 -10.93 20.54 6.75
C ILE A 251 -11.50 19.13 6.87
N VAL A 252 -12.18 18.67 5.82
CA VAL A 252 -12.75 17.33 5.73
C VAL A 252 -11.98 16.53 4.69
N ARG A 253 -11.41 15.39 5.09
CA ARG A 253 -10.79 14.41 4.18
C ARG A 253 -11.43 13.05 4.36
N ALA A 254 -11.85 12.41 3.29
CA ALA A 254 -12.29 11.01 3.30
C ALA A 254 -12.08 10.38 1.93
N ASP A 255 -11.80 9.08 1.90
CA ASP A 255 -11.53 8.32 0.67
C ASP A 255 -12.77 8.10 -0.21
N ASN A 256 -13.96 8.50 0.27
CA ASN A 256 -15.22 8.45 -0.46
C ASN A 256 -15.85 9.85 -0.58
N PRO A 257 -16.00 10.43 -1.79
CA PRO A 257 -16.53 11.78 -1.99
C PRO A 257 -18.01 11.93 -1.58
N GLY A 258 -18.78 10.83 -1.60
CA GLY A 258 -20.16 10.80 -1.08
C GLY A 258 -20.22 10.99 0.43
N ARG A 259 -19.22 10.51 1.18
CA ARG A 259 -19.09 10.78 2.62
C ARG A 259 -18.78 12.25 2.86
N VAL A 260 -17.84 12.84 2.13
CA VAL A 260 -17.52 14.29 2.26
C VAL A 260 -18.76 15.15 2.01
N THR A 261 -19.56 14.82 1.00
CA THR A 261 -20.81 15.52 0.70
C THR A 261 -21.83 15.41 1.84
N ARG A 262 -22.02 14.22 2.43
CA ARG A 262 -22.90 14.03 3.60
C ARG A 262 -22.39 14.77 4.83
N VAL A 263 -21.09 14.82 5.06
CA VAL A 263 -20.49 15.57 6.18
C VAL A 263 -20.66 17.07 5.99
N ARG A 264 -20.49 17.59 4.76
CA ARG A 264 -20.80 18.99 4.44
C ARG A 264 -22.27 19.32 4.74
N GLN A 265 -23.21 18.47 4.35
CA GLN A 265 -24.64 18.65 4.67
C GLN A 265 -24.90 18.64 6.19
N LEU A 266 -24.22 17.79 6.95
CA LEU A 266 -24.29 17.80 8.43
C LEU A 266 -23.72 19.08 9.03
N ILE A 267 -22.59 19.58 8.51
CA ILE A 267 -22.01 20.87 8.93
C ILE A 267 -23.00 22.00 8.64
N GLU A 268 -23.58 22.05 7.44
CA GLU A 268 -24.60 23.05 7.05
C GLU A 268 -25.88 22.99 7.92
N GLN A 269 -26.26 21.79 8.41
CA GLN A 269 -27.40 21.63 9.33
C GLN A 269 -27.07 21.96 10.79
N LEU A 270 -25.82 21.80 11.22
CA LEU A 270 -25.38 22.11 12.58
C LEU A 270 -24.94 23.58 12.73
N ASP A 271 -24.41 24.19 11.67
CA ASP A 271 -24.05 25.61 11.57
C ASP A 271 -25.30 26.51 11.39
N THR A 272 -26.33 26.26 12.20
CA THR A 272 -27.46 27.18 12.32
C THR A 272 -27.06 28.36 13.21
N PRO A 273 -27.64 29.56 13.00
CA PRO A 273 -27.50 30.64 13.96
C PRO A 273 -28.01 30.14 15.31
N GLY A 274 -27.10 29.96 16.26
CA GLY A 274 -27.43 29.57 17.62
C GLY A 274 -28.52 30.51 18.14
N ARG A 275 -29.55 29.96 18.79
CA ARG A 275 -30.63 30.76 19.36
C ARG A 275 -30.04 31.74 20.37
N LEU A 276 -29.76 32.97 19.93
CA LEU A 276 -29.39 34.16 20.72
C LEU A 276 -30.56 34.64 21.61
N GLY A 277 -31.54 33.77 21.84
CA GLY A 277 -32.58 33.85 22.84
C GLY A 277 -32.42 32.68 23.83
N GLY A 278 -31.27 32.62 24.50
CA GLY A 278 -31.34 32.32 25.93
C GLY A 278 -32.24 33.42 26.51
N ASN A 279 -33.39 33.05 27.07
CA ASN A 279 -34.46 33.98 27.44
C ASN A 279 -34.07 34.85 28.66
N ILE A 280 -33.11 35.75 28.48
CA ILE A 280 -32.65 36.71 29.47
C ILE A 280 -33.63 37.88 29.50
N PHE A 281 -34.71 37.72 30.25
CA PHE A 281 -35.63 38.80 30.55
C PHE A 281 -35.05 39.70 31.65
N ILE A 282 -34.64 40.91 31.29
CA ILE A 282 -34.24 41.94 32.26
C ILE A 282 -35.51 42.54 32.85
N ILE A 283 -35.83 42.16 34.10
CA ILE A 283 -37.00 42.66 34.83
C ILE A 283 -36.52 43.65 35.90
N TYR A 284 -36.90 44.92 35.74
CA TYR A 284 -36.62 45.96 36.75
C TYR A 284 -37.58 45.84 37.93
N LEU A 285 -37.03 45.64 39.12
CA LEU A 285 -37.79 45.56 40.37
C LEU A 285 -38.07 46.98 40.90
N LYS A 286 -39.34 47.29 41.21
CA LYS A 286 -39.74 48.60 41.75
C LYS A 286 -39.68 48.70 43.27
N ASN A 287 -40.04 47.60 43.96
CA ASN A 287 -40.29 47.58 45.42
C ASN A 287 -39.48 46.49 46.15
N ALA A 288 -38.45 45.91 45.52
CA ALA A 288 -37.68 44.80 46.10
C ALA A 288 -36.22 44.85 45.67
N GLU A 289 -35.32 44.51 46.59
CA GLU A 289 -33.88 44.41 46.32
C GLU A 289 -33.57 43.17 45.48
N ALA A 290 -32.82 43.36 44.39
CA ALA A 290 -32.50 42.30 43.44
C ALA A 290 -31.71 41.13 44.07
N SER A 291 -30.86 41.40 45.06
CA SER A 291 -30.10 40.39 45.81
C SER A 291 -31.02 39.38 46.53
N ARG A 292 -31.99 39.88 47.29
CA ARG A 292 -32.93 39.06 48.06
C ARG A 292 -33.85 38.26 47.13
N VAL A 293 -34.39 38.89 46.09
CA VAL A 293 -35.23 38.21 45.09
C VAL A 293 -34.45 37.13 44.35
N ALA A 294 -33.21 37.39 43.95
CA ALA A 294 -32.35 36.40 43.32
C ALA A 294 -32.04 35.20 44.24
N GLN A 295 -31.84 35.42 45.54
CA GLN A 295 -31.63 34.34 46.51
C GLN A 295 -32.87 33.47 46.66
N THR A 296 -34.07 34.06 46.79
CA THR A 296 -35.33 33.31 46.84
C THR A 296 -35.61 32.56 45.53
N LEU A 297 -35.47 33.20 44.37
CA LEU A 297 -35.67 32.55 43.07
C LEU A 297 -34.65 31.43 42.83
N ARG A 298 -33.41 31.56 43.30
CA ARG A 298 -32.41 30.49 43.23
C ARG A 298 -32.78 29.30 44.11
N ALA A 299 -33.27 29.53 45.34
CA ALA A 299 -33.75 28.48 46.23
C ALA A 299 -35.00 27.75 45.71
N LEU A 300 -35.88 28.47 44.99
CA LEU A 300 -37.03 27.90 44.30
C LEU A 300 -36.61 27.09 43.06
N LEU A 301 -35.67 27.60 42.25
CA LEU A 301 -35.16 26.91 41.06
C LEU A 301 -34.32 25.67 41.41
N SER A 302 -33.58 25.69 42.51
CA SER A 302 -32.82 24.54 43.01
C SER A 302 -33.68 23.51 43.76
N GLY A 303 -35.01 23.72 43.84
CA GLY A 303 -35.95 22.73 44.33
C GLY A 303 -35.71 22.28 45.78
N GLY A 304 -35.93 23.17 46.76
CA GLY A 304 -36.24 22.76 48.14
C GLY A 304 -35.26 21.79 48.81
N SER A 305 -33.97 21.90 48.50
CA SER A 305 -32.92 21.10 49.14
C SER A 305 -32.41 21.83 50.38
N ASP A 306 -32.61 21.20 51.53
CA ASP A 306 -32.26 21.73 52.86
C ASP A 306 -30.77 22.13 52.93
N ALA A 307 -30.51 23.38 53.35
CA ALA A 307 -29.16 23.90 53.54
C ALA A 307 -29.11 24.69 54.84
N THR A 308 -28.69 24.00 55.88
CA THR A 308 -28.52 24.45 57.26
C THR A 308 -27.82 25.81 57.39
N LEU A 309 -28.38 26.67 58.25
CA LEU A 309 -27.82 27.96 58.61
C LEU A 309 -26.51 27.77 59.40
N GLN A 310 -25.35 27.86 58.74
CA GLN A 310 -24.07 27.88 59.44
C GLN A 310 -23.67 29.33 59.80
N ASN A 311 -23.97 29.67 61.06
CA ASN A 311 -23.67 30.94 61.71
C ASN A 311 -22.16 31.26 61.69
N VAL A 312 -21.76 32.31 60.97
CA VAL A 312 -20.43 32.93 61.08
C VAL A 312 -20.52 34.21 61.91
N ASN A 313 -20.37 34.07 63.23
CA ASN A 313 -20.00 35.16 64.13
C ASN A 313 -19.44 34.59 65.45
N SER A 314 -18.10 34.51 65.53
CA SER A 314 -17.31 34.39 66.77
C SER A 314 -15.83 34.63 66.44
N ALA A 315 -15.45 35.91 66.35
CA ALA A 315 -14.04 36.30 66.34
C ALA A 315 -13.64 36.70 67.78
N ALA A 316 -12.82 35.88 68.45
CA ALA A 316 -12.28 36.23 69.76
C ALA A 316 -10.93 35.51 70.08
N LEU A 317 -9.88 36.33 70.24
CA LEU A 317 -8.69 36.15 71.09
C LEU A 317 -7.87 34.82 71.05
N ALA A 318 -6.78 34.84 70.26
CA ALA A 318 -5.34 34.71 70.61
C ALA A 318 -4.86 33.99 71.92
N PRO A 319 -3.55 33.71 72.08
CA PRO A 319 -2.56 33.13 71.15
C PRO A 319 -1.73 31.98 71.81
N ALA A 320 -0.99 31.17 71.03
CA ALA A 320 0.04 30.28 71.59
C ALA A 320 1.26 30.07 70.67
N THR A 321 2.42 30.36 71.24
CA THR A 321 3.79 30.19 70.73
C THR A 321 4.21 28.75 70.46
N GLY A 322 5.12 28.53 69.49
CA GLY A 322 6.15 27.49 69.61
C GLY A 322 6.60 26.79 68.32
N GLY A 323 7.92 26.72 68.08
CA GLY A 323 8.54 25.63 67.31
C GLY A 323 9.08 25.95 65.91
N LEU A 324 10.25 26.60 65.84
CA LEU A 324 11.14 26.51 64.67
C LEU A 324 11.93 25.19 64.72
N ALA A 325 11.94 24.40 63.64
CA ALA A 325 12.95 23.36 63.42
C ALA A 325 13.16 23.09 61.91
N THR A 326 14.42 22.96 61.51
CA THR A 326 14.92 22.89 60.13
C THR A 326 15.43 21.49 59.73
N GLY A 327 15.43 21.17 58.43
CA GLY A 327 16.31 20.16 57.80
C GLY A 327 15.61 19.40 56.66
N LEU A 328 16.06 19.41 55.39
CA LEU A 328 17.33 18.98 54.74
C LEU A 328 17.43 17.45 54.48
N GLY A 329 17.60 17.11 53.19
CA GLY A 329 17.92 15.76 52.69
C GLY A 329 16.69 14.89 52.35
N GLY A 330 16.65 14.09 51.28
CA GLY A 330 17.63 13.88 50.20
C GLY A 330 18.01 12.42 49.99
N ALA A 331 17.17 11.67 49.26
CA ALA A 331 17.46 10.42 48.54
C ALA A 331 16.21 10.03 47.73
#